data_AF-A0A3N6IN60-F1
#
_entry.id   AF-A0A3N6IN60-F1
#
_cell.length_a   1.000
_cell.length_b   1.000
_cell.length_c   1.000
_cell.angle_alpha   90.00
_cell.angle_beta   90.00
_cell.angle_gamma   90.00
#
_symmetry.space_group_name_H-M   'P 1'
#
loop_
_entity.id
_entity.type
_entity.pdbx_description
1 polymer ?
#
loop_
_entity_poly.entity_id
_entity_poly.type
_entity_poly.pdbx_seq_one_letter_code
_entity_poly.pdbx_strand_id
1 'polypeptide(L)'
;MVAQLDKILEVNNPPKLTIQVVPFSQGWHAGADGAFNIYSYPDPMDLDVVSLDYLDGALYLEEDQPVERYQLAFDELRATALASRQSMELISVVKREFMNRALRWTQQMARYGLPDSAWVKSSYSGDNGGTCVETQPTPDGLVAVGDSKDRTLGAHTFGPEQWQAFVAAVQDGSL
;
A
#
# COMPACT_ATOMS: atom_id res chain seq x y z
N MET A 1 3.07 0.28 1.57
CA MET A 1 2.37 -0.57 2.56
C MET A 1 3.32 -1.31 3.50
N VAL A 2 4.17 -2.26 3.04
CA VAL A 2 5.06 -3.03 3.95
C VAL A 2 5.95 -2.12 4.83
N ALA A 3 6.58 -1.11 4.24
CA ALA A 3 7.40 -0.14 4.98
C ALA A 3 6.61 0.66 6.05
N GLN A 4 5.31 0.90 5.83
CA GLN A 4 4.47 1.58 6.83
C GLN A 4 4.18 0.67 8.02
N LEU A 5 3.87 -0.61 7.76
CA LEU A 5 3.67 -1.61 8.81
C LEU A 5 4.96 -1.86 9.60
N ASP A 6 6.12 -1.82 8.93
CA ASP A 6 7.42 -1.82 9.60
C ASP A 6 7.57 -0.65 10.55
N LYS A 7 7.22 0.56 10.09
CA LYS A 7 7.34 1.74 10.93
C LYS A 7 6.46 1.64 12.17
N ILE A 8 5.25 1.11 12.04
CA ILE A 8 4.33 0.87 13.15
C ILE A 8 4.93 -0.11 14.18
N LEU A 9 5.53 -1.20 13.71
CA LEU A 9 6.18 -2.19 14.60
C LEU A 9 7.42 -1.60 15.30
N GLU A 10 8.21 -0.79 14.60
CA GLU A 10 9.39 -0.12 15.16
C GLU A 10 9.03 0.87 16.26
N VAL A 11 8.01 1.74 16.05
CA VAL A 11 7.67 2.78 17.03
C VAL A 11 7.08 2.20 18.32
N ASN A 12 6.57 0.96 18.28
CA ASN A 12 6.12 0.22 19.46
C ASN A 12 7.24 -0.63 20.10
N ASN A 13 8.51 -0.45 19.70
CA ASN A 13 9.65 -1.16 20.28
C ASN A 13 10.85 -0.23 20.60
N PRO A 14 11.09 0.13 21.88
CA PRO A 14 10.32 -0.26 23.07
C PRO A 14 8.91 0.38 23.06
N PRO A 15 7.94 -0.18 23.79
CA PRO A 15 6.54 0.23 23.73
C PRO A 15 6.32 1.63 24.30
N LYS A 16 6.48 2.64 23.44
CA LYS A 16 6.18 4.05 23.74
C LYS A 16 4.75 4.42 23.36
N LEU A 17 4.10 3.62 22.53
CA LEU A 17 2.74 3.84 22.02
C LEU A 17 1.92 2.57 22.25
N THR A 18 0.70 2.71 22.77
CA THR A 18 -0.24 1.59 22.83
C THR A 18 -1.03 1.56 21.53
N ILE A 19 -0.76 0.56 20.69
CA ILE A 19 -1.45 0.39 19.41
C ILE A 19 -2.35 -0.82 19.51
N GLN A 20 -3.65 -0.61 19.29
CA GLN A 20 -4.66 -1.67 19.33
C GLN A 20 -5.45 -1.70 18.01
N VAL A 21 -5.86 -2.89 17.61
CA VAL A 21 -6.62 -3.13 16.38
C VAL A 21 -7.95 -3.77 16.74
N VAL A 22 -9.05 -3.17 16.26
CA VAL A 22 -10.37 -3.81 16.24
C VAL A 22 -10.45 -4.73 15.02
N PRO A 23 -10.56 -6.06 15.17
CA PRO A 23 -10.67 -6.97 14.04
C PRO A 23 -12.00 -6.80 13.30
N PHE A 24 -12.00 -6.99 11.98
CA PHE A 24 -13.23 -6.97 11.17
C PHE A 24 -14.31 -7.95 11.63
N SER A 25 -13.92 -9.06 12.28
CA SER A 25 -14.87 -10.04 12.83
C SER A 25 -15.76 -9.49 13.95
N GLN A 26 -15.40 -8.34 14.55
CA GLN A 26 -16.20 -7.70 15.59
C GLN A 26 -17.40 -6.92 15.04
N GLY A 27 -17.48 -6.69 13.72
CA GLY A 27 -18.59 -5.98 13.11
C GLY A 27 -18.64 -4.51 13.53
N TRP A 28 -19.85 -4.00 13.78
CA TRP A 28 -20.10 -2.59 14.10
C TRP A 28 -19.56 -2.21 15.49
N HIS A 29 -18.91 -1.05 15.57
CA HIS A 29 -18.32 -0.50 16.79
C HIS A 29 -18.31 1.03 16.71
N ALA A 30 -18.10 1.73 17.82
CA ALA A 30 -18.22 3.19 17.92
C ALA A 30 -17.29 3.98 16.97
N GLY A 31 -16.20 3.36 16.49
CA GLY A 31 -15.27 3.95 15.52
C GLY A 31 -15.74 3.88 14.06
N ALA A 32 -16.85 3.17 13.78
CA ALA A 32 -17.44 3.11 12.45
C ALA A 32 -18.10 4.44 12.03
N ASP A 33 -18.46 5.29 12.99
CA ASP A 33 -19.11 6.59 12.75
C ASP A 33 -18.12 7.73 12.47
N GLY A 34 -16.80 7.48 12.57
CA GLY A 34 -15.75 8.46 12.28
C GLY A 34 -14.56 8.36 13.23
N ALA A 35 -13.42 8.94 12.81
CA ALA A 35 -12.24 9.05 13.66
C ALA A 35 -12.36 10.26 14.59
N PHE A 36 -11.81 10.12 15.80
CA PHE A 36 -11.74 11.19 16.79
C PHE A 36 -10.44 11.07 17.60
N ASN A 37 -10.01 12.18 18.19
CA ASN A 37 -8.87 12.23 19.11
C ASN A 37 -9.34 12.76 20.48
N ILE A 38 -8.83 12.18 21.57
CA ILE A 38 -9.04 12.69 22.93
C ILE A 38 -7.68 13.12 23.46
N TYR A 39 -7.58 14.38 23.87
CA TYR A 39 -6.43 14.93 24.57
C TYR A 39 -6.76 14.99 26.04
N SER A 40 -6.11 14.13 26.83
CA SER A 40 -6.24 14.14 28.30
C SER A 40 -4.95 14.66 28.93
N TYR A 41 -5.11 15.46 29.97
CA TYR A 41 -4.02 16.14 30.65
C TYR A 41 -3.84 15.60 32.08
N PRO A 42 -2.61 15.55 32.61
CA PRO A 42 -2.36 14.99 33.93
C PRO A 42 -2.79 15.91 35.09
N ASP A 43 -3.00 17.20 34.84
CA ASP A 43 -3.50 18.13 35.84
C ASP A 43 -5.03 18.03 35.91
N PRO A 44 -5.63 17.75 37.08
CA PRO A 44 -7.08 17.65 37.24
C PRO A 44 -7.84 18.97 37.02
N MET A 45 -7.14 20.11 36.91
CA MET A 45 -7.74 21.39 36.51
C MET A 45 -7.85 21.58 34.99
N ASP A 46 -7.16 20.76 34.19
CA ASP A 46 -7.23 20.82 32.73
C ASP A 46 -8.41 19.97 32.24
N LEU A 47 -9.15 20.49 31.25
CA LEU A 47 -10.27 19.78 30.65
C LEU A 47 -9.77 18.87 29.54
N ASP A 48 -10.34 17.66 29.47
CA ASP A 48 -10.17 16.78 28.33
C ASP A 48 -10.79 17.41 27.09
N VAL A 49 -10.06 17.37 25.97
CA VAL A 49 -10.50 17.98 24.70
C VAL A 49 -10.67 16.90 23.65
N VAL A 50 -11.83 16.86 23.00
CA VAL A 50 -12.07 15.98 21.85
C VAL A 50 -11.90 16.76 20.56
N SER A 51 -11.14 16.21 19.61
CA SER A 51 -11.00 16.77 18.27
C SER A 51 -11.60 15.84 17.22
N LEU A 52 -12.37 16.44 16.32
CA LEU A 52 -13.03 15.80 15.18
C LEU A 52 -12.62 16.51 13.89
N ASP A 53 -11.90 15.80 13.03
CA ASP A 53 -11.46 16.35 11.73
C ASP A 53 -12.59 16.28 10.70
N TYR A 54 -12.72 17.33 9.90
CA TYR A 54 -13.58 17.39 8.72
C TYR A 54 -12.82 18.02 7.54
N LEU A 55 -13.44 18.10 6.36
CA LEU A 55 -12.75 18.41 5.09
C LEU A 55 -11.88 19.68 5.11
N ASP A 56 -12.30 20.71 5.86
CA ASP A 56 -11.69 22.05 5.85
C ASP A 56 -11.34 22.54 7.27
N GLY A 57 -11.22 21.65 8.25
CA GLY A 57 -10.90 22.04 9.62
C GLY A 57 -11.09 20.94 10.66
N ALA A 58 -11.13 21.34 11.93
CA ALA A 58 -11.37 20.47 13.06
C ALA A 58 -12.32 21.14 14.07
N LEU A 59 -13.22 20.36 14.65
CA LEU A 59 -14.10 20.77 15.74
C LEU A 59 -13.49 20.30 17.07
N TYR A 60 -13.33 21.23 18.02
CA TYR A 60 -12.87 20.95 19.37
C TYR A 60 -14.05 21.00 20.34
N LEU A 61 -14.19 19.96 21.15
CA LEU A 61 -15.22 19.84 22.19
C LEU A 61 -14.53 19.82 23.55
N GLU A 62 -14.91 20.75 24.41
CA GLU A 62 -14.35 20.92 25.77
C GLU A 62 -15.43 20.81 26.86
N GLU A 63 -16.71 20.76 26.45
CA GLU A 63 -17.83 20.63 27.37
C GLU A 63 -17.93 19.19 27.93
N ASP A 64 -18.18 19.07 29.23
CA ASP A 64 -18.21 17.79 29.95
C ASP A 64 -19.06 16.73 29.26
N GLN A 65 -20.32 17.06 28.90
CA GLN A 65 -21.26 16.08 28.36
C GLN A 65 -20.83 15.51 26.99
N PRO A 66 -20.43 16.32 25.98
CA PRO A 66 -19.84 15.80 24.75
C PRO A 66 -18.56 14.98 25.01
N VAL A 67 -17.66 15.45 25.87
CA VAL A 67 -16.39 14.77 26.17
C VAL A 67 -16.63 13.39 26.77
N GLU A 68 -17.50 13.28 27.78
CA GLU A 68 -17.89 12.02 28.42
C GLU A 68 -18.39 10.98 27.41
N ARG A 69 -19.17 11.43 26.42
CA ARG A 69 -19.70 10.53 25.37
C ARG A 69 -18.59 9.93 24.51
N TYR A 70 -17.58 10.71 24.15
CA TYR A 70 -16.44 10.23 23.37
C TYR A 70 -15.47 9.40 24.20
N GLN A 71 -15.30 9.71 25.49
CA GLN A 71 -14.56 8.85 26.42
C GLN A 71 -15.20 7.47 26.53
N LEU A 72 -16.53 7.39 26.67
CA LEU A 72 -17.24 6.11 26.67
C LEU A 72 -17.03 5.34 25.36
N ALA A 73 -17.14 6.01 24.21
CA ALA A 73 -16.86 5.40 22.92
C ALA A 73 -15.42 4.88 22.81
N PHE A 74 -14.45 5.61 23.34
CA PHE A 74 -13.04 5.20 23.38
C PHE A 74 -12.85 3.95 24.24
N ASP A 75 -13.48 3.89 25.42
CA ASP A 75 -13.42 2.74 26.31
C ASP A 75 -14.06 1.49 25.68
N GLU A 76 -15.19 1.64 24.99
CA GLU A 76 -15.82 0.57 24.22
C GLU A 76 -14.92 0.06 23.09
N LEU A 77 -14.25 0.97 22.36
CA LEU A 77 -13.27 0.60 21.34
C LEU A 77 -12.11 -0.16 21.93
N ARG A 78 -11.57 0.31 23.05
CA ARG A 78 -10.48 -0.34 23.76
C ARG A 78 -10.86 -1.74 24.25
N ALA A 79 -12.08 -1.92 24.73
CA ALA A 79 -12.61 -3.20 25.18
C ALA A 79 -12.82 -4.20 24.03
N THR A 80 -13.17 -3.70 22.85
CA THR A 80 -13.41 -4.51 21.64
C THR A 80 -12.11 -4.84 20.90
N ALA A 81 -11.12 -3.96 20.97
CA ALA A 81 -9.85 -4.11 20.30
C ALA A 81 -9.00 -5.22 20.92
N LEU A 82 -8.15 -5.83 20.10
CA LEU A 82 -7.13 -6.76 20.58
C LEU A 82 -6.18 -6.06 21.56
N ALA A 83 -5.61 -6.81 22.50
CA ALA A 83 -4.54 -6.30 23.35
C ALA A 83 -3.36 -5.83 22.46
N SER A 84 -2.57 -4.85 22.95
CA SER A 84 -1.46 -4.26 22.17
C SER A 84 -0.51 -5.32 21.59
N ARG A 85 -0.14 -6.32 22.39
CA ARG A 85 0.70 -7.45 21.94
C ARG A 85 0.08 -8.22 20.76
N GLN A 86 -1.18 -8.60 20.89
CA GLN A 86 -1.91 -9.35 19.85
C GLN A 86 -2.12 -8.49 18.59
N SER A 87 -2.30 -7.18 18.76
CA SER A 87 -2.37 -6.23 17.66
C SER A 87 -1.05 -6.19 16.89
N MET A 88 0.10 -6.18 17.58
CA MET A 88 1.42 -6.22 16.93
C MET A 88 1.65 -7.55 16.22
N GLU A 89 1.21 -8.66 16.81
CA GLU A 89 1.26 -9.98 16.17
C GLU A 89 0.43 -9.98 14.88
N LEU A 90 -0.80 -9.47 14.91
CA LEU A 90 -1.66 -9.33 13.74
C LEU A 90 -1.01 -8.46 12.65
N ILE A 91 -0.48 -7.29 13.01
CA ILE A 91 0.23 -6.40 12.08
C ILE A 91 1.42 -7.12 11.45
N SER A 92 2.18 -7.91 12.23
CA SER A 92 3.30 -8.70 11.71
C SER A 92 2.84 -9.75 10.69
N VAL A 93 1.69 -10.40 10.93
CA VAL A 93 1.09 -11.39 10.01
C VAL A 93 0.70 -10.69 8.72
N VAL A 94 -0.05 -9.60 8.81
CA VAL A 94 -0.51 -8.82 7.65
C VAL A 94 0.68 -8.29 6.83
N LYS A 95 1.74 -7.81 7.48
CA LYS A 95 2.99 -7.42 6.80
C LYS A 95 3.58 -8.57 5.98
N ARG A 96 3.71 -9.77 6.58
CA ARG A 96 4.22 -10.97 5.88
C ARG A 96 3.33 -11.34 4.70
N GLU A 97 2.01 -11.25 4.86
CA GLU A 97 1.09 -11.50 3.76
C GLU A 97 1.24 -10.51 2.61
N PHE A 98 1.34 -9.20 2.89
CA PHE A 98 1.59 -8.19 1.86
C PHE A 98 2.92 -8.44 1.14
N MET A 99 3.98 -8.75 1.89
CA MET A 99 5.28 -9.10 1.32
C MET A 99 5.18 -10.34 0.42
N ASN A 100 4.51 -11.41 0.88
CA ASN A 100 4.35 -12.63 0.12
C ASN A 100 3.46 -12.44 -1.12
N ARG A 101 2.46 -11.56 -1.07
CA ARG A 101 1.67 -11.17 -2.24
C ARG A 101 2.51 -10.39 -3.24
N ALA A 102 3.31 -9.44 -2.77
CA ALA A 102 4.24 -8.69 -3.62
C ALA A 102 5.29 -9.60 -4.27
N LEU A 103 5.85 -10.55 -3.53
CA LEU A 103 6.79 -11.56 -4.03
C LEU A 103 6.14 -12.50 -5.04
N ARG A 104 4.91 -12.97 -4.79
CA ARG A 104 4.15 -13.78 -5.76
C ARG A 104 3.82 -12.99 -7.03
N TRP A 105 3.42 -11.74 -6.90
CA TRP A 105 3.19 -10.85 -8.05
C TRP A 105 4.47 -10.61 -8.86
N THR A 106 5.58 -10.29 -8.20
CA THR A 106 6.87 -10.12 -8.89
C THR A 106 7.34 -11.42 -9.53
N GLN A 107 7.22 -12.58 -8.88
CA GLN A 107 7.71 -13.83 -9.46
C GLN A 107 6.81 -14.38 -10.58
N GLN A 108 5.49 -14.17 -10.50
CA GLN A 108 4.52 -14.69 -11.47
C GLN A 108 4.24 -13.71 -12.62
N MET A 109 4.56 -12.42 -12.46
CA MET A 109 4.39 -11.39 -13.49
C MET A 109 5.68 -10.69 -13.93
N ALA A 110 6.84 -10.94 -13.29
CA ALA A 110 8.11 -10.48 -13.85
C ALA A 110 8.27 -11.10 -15.22
N ARG A 111 8.29 -10.22 -16.23
CA ARG A 111 8.56 -10.57 -17.62
C ARG A 111 7.59 -11.63 -18.17
N TYR A 112 6.35 -11.67 -17.68
CA TYR A 112 5.33 -12.59 -18.16
C TYR A 112 5.70 -14.08 -17.99
N GLY A 113 6.57 -14.41 -17.03
CA GLY A 113 7.06 -15.78 -16.81
C GLY A 113 7.90 -16.32 -17.98
N LEU A 114 8.44 -15.43 -18.82
CA LEU A 114 9.20 -15.79 -20.01
C LEU A 114 10.67 -16.09 -19.68
N PRO A 115 11.31 -17.02 -20.40
CA PRO A 115 12.73 -17.32 -20.22
C PRO A 115 13.61 -16.14 -20.59
N ASP A 116 14.57 -15.79 -19.73
CA ASP A 116 15.47 -14.65 -19.94
C ASP A 116 16.31 -14.74 -21.24
N SER A 117 16.53 -15.96 -21.75
CA SER A 117 17.34 -16.21 -22.94
C SER A 117 16.66 -15.88 -24.27
N ALA A 118 15.34 -15.70 -24.29
CA ALA A 118 14.57 -15.51 -25.52
C ALA A 118 14.28 -14.02 -25.83
N TRP A 119 14.74 -13.10 -24.98
CA TRP A 119 14.58 -11.67 -25.19
C TRP A 119 15.52 -11.13 -26.26
N VAL A 120 14.95 -10.41 -27.21
CA VAL A 120 15.69 -9.80 -28.33
C VAL A 120 15.81 -8.29 -28.09
N LYS A 121 17.05 -7.81 -28.04
CA LYS A 121 17.40 -6.39 -27.97
C LYS A 121 17.42 -5.79 -29.38
N SER A 122 17.02 -4.52 -29.51
CA SER A 122 17.10 -3.82 -30.79
C SER A 122 18.56 -3.70 -31.27
N SER A 123 18.81 -4.04 -32.52
CA SER A 123 20.12 -3.88 -33.18
C SER A 123 20.41 -2.45 -33.63
N TYR A 124 19.45 -1.53 -33.50
CA TYR A 124 19.55 -0.14 -33.98
C TYR A 124 19.98 0.87 -32.90
N SER A 125 20.19 0.44 -31.65
CA SER A 125 20.76 1.31 -30.61
C SER A 125 22.29 1.19 -30.59
N GLY A 126 23.00 2.25 -31.00
CA GLY A 126 24.46 2.29 -30.95
C GLY A 126 25.06 2.42 -29.54
N ASP A 127 26.40 2.39 -29.46
CA ASP A 127 27.19 2.26 -28.23
C ASP A 127 27.19 3.48 -27.28
N ASN A 128 26.43 4.54 -27.57
CA ASN A 128 26.33 5.73 -26.73
C ASN A 128 25.35 5.57 -25.54
N GLY A 129 25.22 4.35 -25.00
CA GLY A 129 24.35 4.05 -23.86
C GLY A 129 23.19 3.09 -24.14
N GLY A 130 23.22 2.36 -25.26
CA GLY A 130 22.65 1.02 -25.53
C GLY A 130 21.30 0.60 -24.95
N THR A 131 20.41 0.13 -25.84
CA THR A 131 19.10 -0.55 -25.67
C THR A 131 18.29 -0.24 -24.39
N CYS A 132 17.18 0.48 -24.55
CA CYS A 132 16.18 0.68 -23.48
C CYS A 132 14.98 -0.28 -23.60
N VAL A 133 14.90 -1.06 -24.68
CA VAL A 133 13.74 -1.93 -24.97
C VAL A 133 14.22 -3.27 -25.51
N GLU A 134 13.69 -4.35 -24.96
CA GLU A 134 13.78 -5.71 -25.49
C GLU A 134 12.38 -6.31 -25.65
N THR A 135 12.22 -7.23 -26.62
CA THR A 135 10.93 -7.86 -26.91
C THR A 135 11.04 -9.38 -26.94
N GLN A 136 9.92 -10.04 -26.68
CA GLN A 136 9.79 -11.49 -26.81
C GLN A 136 8.33 -11.90 -27.10
N PRO A 137 8.06 -12.87 -27.98
CA PRO A 137 6.74 -13.48 -28.10
C PRO A 137 6.36 -14.28 -26.84
N THR A 138 5.10 -14.20 -26.43
CA THR A 138 4.56 -15.02 -25.34
C THR A 138 3.92 -16.33 -25.86
N PRO A 139 3.81 -17.38 -25.02
CA PRO A 139 3.15 -18.64 -25.42
C PRO A 139 1.68 -18.49 -25.85
N ASP A 140 0.98 -17.47 -25.34
CA ASP A 140 -0.41 -17.14 -25.65
C ASP A 140 -0.56 -16.18 -26.84
N GLY A 141 0.52 -15.89 -27.57
CA GLY A 141 0.49 -15.15 -28.83
C GLY A 141 0.55 -13.62 -28.72
N LEU A 142 0.89 -13.09 -27.55
CA LEU A 142 1.15 -11.67 -27.32
C LEU A 142 2.61 -11.31 -27.62
N VAL A 143 2.88 -10.01 -27.66
CA VAL A 143 4.24 -9.46 -27.72
C VAL A 143 4.56 -8.84 -26.37
N ALA A 144 5.51 -9.44 -25.64
CA ALA A 144 6.05 -8.87 -24.41
C ALA A 144 7.17 -7.86 -24.74
N VAL A 145 7.13 -6.72 -24.06
CA VAL A 145 8.05 -5.60 -24.21
C VAL A 145 8.55 -5.22 -22.82
N GLY A 146 9.87 -5.19 -22.63
CA GLY A 146 10.49 -4.93 -21.33
C GLY A 146 11.66 -3.96 -21.43
N ASP A 147 12.02 -3.37 -20.30
CA ASP A 147 13.19 -2.51 -20.18
C ASP A 147 14.44 -3.36 -19.97
N SER A 148 15.39 -3.28 -20.90
CA SER A 148 16.64 -4.04 -20.84
C SER A 148 17.64 -3.51 -19.80
N LYS A 149 17.47 -2.28 -19.32
CA LYS A 149 18.29 -1.67 -18.26
C LYS A 149 17.72 -1.91 -16.87
N ASP A 150 16.41 -2.00 -16.75
CA ASP A 150 15.74 -2.35 -15.50
C ASP A 150 14.70 -3.46 -15.69
N ARG A 151 15.21 -4.70 -15.73
CA ARG A 151 14.38 -5.91 -15.87
C ARG A 151 13.45 -6.16 -14.69
N THR A 152 13.67 -5.48 -13.56
CA THR A 152 12.83 -5.64 -12.37
C THR A 152 11.45 -5.01 -12.52
N LEU A 153 11.30 -4.09 -13.48
CA LEU A 153 10.02 -3.45 -13.84
C LEU A 153 9.04 -4.43 -14.52
N GLY A 154 9.51 -5.61 -14.95
CA GLY A 154 8.70 -6.60 -15.63
C GLY A 154 8.57 -6.35 -17.12
N ALA A 155 7.49 -6.85 -17.73
CA ALA A 155 7.19 -6.64 -19.14
C ALA A 155 5.71 -6.34 -19.35
N HIS A 156 5.43 -5.44 -20.29
CA HIS A 156 4.09 -5.17 -20.79
C HIS A 156 3.80 -6.06 -22.00
N THR A 157 2.57 -6.57 -22.09
CA THR A 157 2.13 -7.38 -23.23
C THR A 157 1.14 -6.64 -24.11
N PHE A 158 1.32 -6.76 -25.41
CA PHE A 158 0.46 -6.15 -26.42
C PHE A 158 -0.07 -7.23 -27.36
N GLY A 159 -1.29 -7.02 -27.88
CA GLY A 159 -1.79 -7.83 -28.98
C GLY A 159 -0.93 -7.61 -30.24
N PRO A 160 -0.71 -8.64 -31.08
CA PRO A 160 0.15 -8.54 -32.25
C PRO A 160 -0.33 -7.48 -33.25
N GLU A 161 -1.63 -7.34 -33.46
CA GLU A 161 -2.20 -6.31 -34.35
C GLU A 161 -1.95 -4.89 -33.84
N GLN A 162 -2.15 -4.67 -32.53
CA GLN A 162 -1.91 -3.37 -31.89
C GLN A 162 -0.42 -3.00 -31.91
N TRP A 163 0.44 -3.99 -31.66
CA TRP A 163 1.89 -3.81 -31.74
C TRP A 163 2.34 -3.46 -33.17
N GLN A 164 1.81 -4.16 -34.18
CA GLN A 164 2.10 -3.85 -35.58
C GLN A 164 1.61 -2.45 -35.98
N ALA A 165 0.39 -2.08 -35.56
CA ALA A 165 -0.14 -0.74 -35.81
C ALA A 165 0.72 0.36 -35.17
N PHE A 166 1.15 0.15 -33.92
CA PHE A 166 2.08 1.06 -33.24
C PHE A 166 3.41 1.18 -33.99
N VAL A 167 4.04 0.06 -34.36
CA VAL A 167 5.32 0.06 -35.09
C VAL A 167 5.18 0.77 -36.44
N ALA A 168 4.07 0.55 -37.16
CA ALA A 168 3.80 1.22 -38.43
C ALA A 168 3.70 2.74 -38.24
N ALA A 169 2.96 3.20 -37.23
CA ALA A 169 2.82 4.62 -36.90
C ALA A 169 4.13 5.28 -36.45
N VAL A 170 5.03 4.53 -35.80
CA VAL A 170 6.40 5.01 -35.48
C VAL A 170 7.20 5.19 -36.77
N GLN A 171 7.09 4.24 -37.69
CA GLN A 171 7.89 4.21 -38.92
C GLN A 171 7.49 5.28 -39.92
N ASP A 172 6.20 5.57 -40.03
CA ASP A 172 5.67 6.60 -40.95
C ASP A 172 5.62 8.01 -40.32
N GLY A 173 5.87 8.12 -39.01
CA GLY A 173 5.88 9.37 -38.27
C GLY A 173 4.49 9.92 -37.95
N SER A 174 3.46 9.08 -37.95
CA SER A 174 2.07 9.47 -37.67
C SER A 174 1.70 9.43 -36.18
N LEU A 175 2.65 9.12 -35.29
CA LEU A 175 2.47 9.09 -33.83
C LEU A 175 2.43 10.48 -33.19
#